data_AF-A0A7V9MCN6-F1
#
_entry.id   AF-A0A7V9MCN6-F1
#
_cell.length_a   1.000
_cell.length_b   1.000
_cell.length_c   1.000
_cell.angle_alpha   90.00
_cell.angle_beta   90.00
_cell.angle_gamma   90.00
#
_symmetry.space_group_name_H-M   'P 1'
#
loop_
_entity.id
_entity.type
_entity.pdbx_description
1 polymer ?
#
loop_
_entity_poly.entity_id
_entity_poly.type
_entity_poly.pdbx_seq_one_letter_code
_entity_poly.pdbx_strand_id
1 'polypeptide(L)'
;MALVEPMRRLPTGQVVRLVATDPAASFDIPAWCHLTGHGYCGAGREPDGRPHYDLEVSAHAVRTRDGRPWHRDTAPIPQPEGPSTL
;
A
#
# COMPACT_ATOMS: atom_id res chain seq x y z
N MET A 1 -5.17 -7.36 7.90
CA MET A 1 -4.91 -5.98 7.47
C MET A 1 -5.16 -5.85 5.97
N ALA A 2 -6.23 -5.14 5.58
CA ALA A 2 -6.70 -5.02 4.18
C ALA A 2 -6.36 -3.65 3.53
N LEU A 3 -5.20 -3.09 3.84
CA LEU A 3 -4.77 -1.76 3.35
C LEU A 3 -4.54 -1.71 1.84
N VAL A 4 -4.05 -2.81 1.26
CA VAL A 4 -3.55 -2.86 -0.13
C VAL A 4 -4.65 -2.60 -1.15
N GLU A 5 -5.82 -3.18 -0.95
CA GLU A 5 -6.89 -3.19 -1.96
C GLU A 5 -7.58 -1.83 -2.13
N PRO A 6 -7.91 -1.07 -1.06
CA PRO A 6 -8.34 0.32 -1.19
C PRO A 6 -7.32 1.21 -1.90
N MET A 7 -6.03 1.08 -1.56
CA MET A 7 -4.99 1.95 -2.14
C MET A 7 -4.78 1.73 -3.64
N ARG A 8 -5.02 0.52 -4.16
CA ARG A 8 -4.94 0.22 -5.60
C ARG A 8 -6.00 0.92 -6.45
N ARG A 9 -7.12 1.33 -5.84
CA ARG A 9 -8.27 1.91 -6.56
C ARG A 9 -8.35 3.42 -6.49
N LEU A 10 -7.50 4.04 -5.67
CA LEU A 10 -7.54 5.48 -5.45
C LEU A 10 -6.63 6.22 -6.45
N PRO A 11 -6.99 7.45 -6.85
CA PRO A 11 -6.12 8.27 -7.70
C PRO A 11 -4.78 8.57 -7.04
N THR A 12 -3.73 8.71 -7.84
CA THR A 12 -2.44 9.24 -7.38
C THR A 12 -2.60 10.64 -6.78
N GLY A 13 -1.83 10.93 -5.73
CA GLY A 13 -1.88 12.18 -4.96
C GLY A 13 -3.00 12.21 -3.93
N GLN A 14 -3.85 11.18 -3.87
CA GLN A 14 -4.88 11.09 -2.85
C GLN A 14 -4.28 10.69 -1.50
N VAL A 15 -4.66 11.40 -0.44
CA VAL A 15 -4.33 11.04 0.93
C VAL A 15 -5.42 10.15 1.52
N VAL A 16 -5.01 9.00 2.04
CA VAL A 16 -5.86 8.02 2.71
C VAL A 16 -5.58 8.08 4.19
N ARG A 17 -6.63 8.18 5.00
CA ARG A 17 -6.55 7.98 6.44
C ARG A 17 -6.82 6.53 6.80
N LEU A 18 -5.83 5.87 7.38
CA LEU A 18 -5.96 4.52 7.92
C LEU A 18 -6.11 4.59 9.44
N VAL A 19 -7.28 4.19 9.95
CA VAL A 19 -7.48 3.98 11.40
C VAL A 19 -7.08 2.55 11.74
N ALA A 20 -6.14 2.37 12.65
CA ALA A 20 -5.67 1.06 13.07
C ALA A 20 -5.41 1.01 14.58
N THR A 21 -5.91 -0.04 15.23
CA THR A 21 -5.77 -0.26 16.68
C THR A 21 -4.65 -1.22 17.05
N ASP A 22 -4.02 -1.85 16.05
CA ASP A 22 -2.86 -2.72 16.25
C ASP A 22 -1.63 -1.86 16.64
N PRO A 23 -0.99 -2.10 17.80
CA PRO A 23 0.20 -1.35 18.21
C PRO A 23 1.35 -1.40 17.20
N ALA A 24 1.48 -2.50 16.45
CA ALA A 24 2.52 -2.68 15.45
C ALA A 24 2.38 -1.69 14.28
N ALA A 25 1.18 -1.17 14.01
CA ALA A 25 0.90 -0.24 12.92
C ALA A 25 1.79 1.02 12.96
N SER A 26 2.21 1.44 14.14
CA SER A 26 3.09 2.60 14.32
C SER A 26 4.45 2.45 13.65
N PHE A 27 4.96 1.22 13.55
CA PHE A 27 6.22 0.88 12.87
C PHE A 27 5.96 0.34 11.47
N ASP A 28 4.92 -0.47 11.33
CA ASP A 28 4.61 -1.17 10.10
C ASP A 28 4.18 -0.21 8.98
N ILE A 29 3.32 0.77 9.26
CA ILE A 29 2.80 1.66 8.22
C ILE A 29 3.91 2.51 7.56
N PRO A 30 4.80 3.17 8.31
CA PRO A 30 5.94 3.86 7.72
C PRO A 30 6.85 2.93 6.91
N ALA A 31 7.14 1.72 7.43
CA ALA A 31 7.99 0.74 6.75
C ALA A 31 7.36 0.26 5.44
N TRP A 32 6.05 0.03 5.43
CA TRP A 32 5.31 -0.38 4.24
C TRP A 32 5.29 0.73 3.18
N CYS A 33 5.07 1.98 3.58
CA CYS A 33 5.18 3.14 2.68
C CYS A 33 6.57 3.21 2.04
N HIS A 34 7.62 3.08 2.83
CA HIS A 34 9.00 3.08 2.32
C HIS A 34 9.25 1.92 1.34
N LEU A 35 8.82 0.70 1.69
CA LEU A 35 8.99 -0.50 0.85
C LEU A 35 8.26 -0.38 -0.49
N THR A 36 7.06 0.19 -0.48
CA THR A 36 6.19 0.27 -1.66
C THR A 36 6.40 1.54 -2.46
N GLY A 37 6.85 2.64 -1.87
CA GLY A 37 6.98 3.94 -2.52
C GLY A 37 5.74 4.84 -2.36
N HIS A 38 4.81 4.48 -1.48
CA HIS A 38 3.74 5.37 -1.02
C HIS A 38 4.30 6.48 -0.11
N GLY A 39 3.64 7.63 -0.09
CA GLY A 39 4.00 8.72 0.81
C GLY A 39 3.46 8.44 2.22
N TYR A 40 4.30 8.56 3.24
CA TYR A 40 3.82 8.59 4.63
C TYR A 40 3.73 10.05 5.08
N CYS A 41 2.51 10.52 5.38
CA CYS A 41 2.24 11.91 5.71
C CYS A 41 2.29 12.17 7.22
N GLY A 42 2.04 11.15 8.04
CA GLY A 42 2.13 11.26 9.50
C GLY A 42 1.14 10.36 10.23
N ALA A 43 1.14 10.47 11.56
CA ALA A 43 0.22 9.79 12.44
C ALA A 43 -0.49 10.80 13.35
N GLY A 44 -1.69 10.41 13.80
CA GLY A 44 -2.49 11.19 14.72
C GLY A 44 -3.46 10.31 15.49
N ARG A 45 -4.45 10.96 16.11
CA ARG A 45 -5.56 10.30 16.80
C ARG A 45 -6.88 10.84 16.29
N GLU A 46 -7.83 9.94 16.08
CA GLU A 46 -9.23 10.30 15.87
C GLU A 46 -9.82 10.93 17.14
N PRO A 47 -10.98 11.63 17.05
CA PRO A 47 -11.63 12.24 18.22
C PRO A 47 -11.95 11.26 19.34
N ASP A 48 -12.16 9.98 19.01
CA ASP A 48 -12.39 8.90 19.97
C ASP A 48 -11.09 8.25 20.52
N GLY A 49 -9.92 8.81 20.16
CA GLY A 49 -8.61 8.41 20.65
C GLY A 49 -7.94 7.29 19.84
N ARG A 50 -8.62 6.68 18.87
CA ARG A 50 -8.03 5.63 18.02
C ARG A 50 -6.87 6.18 17.18
N PRO A 51 -5.75 5.46 17.04
CA PRO A 51 -4.65 5.90 16.20
C PRO A 51 -5.06 5.92 14.73
N HIS A 52 -4.61 6.94 14.01
CA HIS A 52 -4.68 6.97 12.55
C HIS A 52 -3.33 7.29 11.92
N TYR A 53 -3.19 6.90 10.66
CA TYR A 53 -2.01 7.11 9.84
C TYR A 53 -2.46 7.64 8.48
N ASP A 54 -1.87 8.75 8.05
CA ASP A 54 -2.20 9.38 6.77
C ASP A 54 -1.13 9.00 5.72
N LEU A 55 -1.57 8.48 4.57
CA LEU A 55 -0.71 7.96 3.51
C LEU A 55 -1.12 8.54 2.15
N GLU A 56 -0.15 8.94 1.32
CA GLU A 56 -0.37 9.40 -0.05
C GLU A 56 -0.24 8.25 -1.05
N VAL A 57 -1.20 8.17 -1.97
CA VAL A 57 -1.17 7.25 -3.11
C VAL A 57 -0.15 7.75 -4.13
N SER A 58 0.92 6.98 -4.34
CA SER A 58 2.00 7.34 -5.28
C SER A 58 1.81 6.61 -6.62
N ALA A 59 2.05 7.31 -7.74
CA ALA A 59 2.11 6.68 -9.06
C ALA A 59 3.32 5.73 -9.21
N HIS A 60 4.32 5.89 -8.35
CA HIS A 60 5.53 5.06 -8.35
C HIS A 60 5.44 3.88 -7.38
N ALA A 61 4.26 3.65 -6.78
CA ALA A 61 4.07 2.56 -5.84
C ALA A 61 4.26 1.20 -6.51
N VAL A 62 5.17 0.39 -5.95
CA VAL A 62 5.42 -1.00 -6.36
C VAL A 62 4.32 -1.89 -5.77
N ARG A 63 3.75 -2.75 -6.63
CA ARG A 63 2.75 -3.72 -6.20
C ARG A 63 3.33 -4.71 -5.21
N THR A 64 2.52 -5.11 -4.23
CA THR A 64 2.83 -6.19 -3.29
C THR A 64 1.99 -7.41 -3.61
N ARG A 65 2.50 -8.60 -3.31
CA ARG A 65 1.79 -9.87 -3.55
C ARG A 65 0.49 -9.93 -2.76
N ASP A 66 -0.53 -10.55 -3.35
CA ASP A 66 -1.82 -10.73 -2.70
C ASP A 66 -1.69 -11.61 -1.44
N GLY A 67 -2.31 -11.17 -0.34
CA GLY A 67 -2.18 -11.80 0.98
C GLY A 67 -0.80 -11.65 1.65
N ARG A 68 0.18 -11.04 0.98
CA ARG A 68 1.56 -10.86 1.47
C ARG A 68 2.03 -9.41 1.24
N PRO A 69 1.46 -8.44 1.99
CA PRO A 69 1.68 -7.00 1.75
C PRO A 69 3.12 -6.54 1.96
N TRP A 70 3.96 -7.36 2.58
CA TRP A 70 5.39 -7.10 2.80
C TRP A 70 6.29 -7.65 1.70
N HIS A 71 5.75 -8.40 0.75
CA HIS A 71 6.53 -8.96 -0.35
C HIS A 71 6.19 -8.19 -1.62
N ARG A 72 7.18 -7.50 -2.18
CA ARG A 72 7.06 -6.88 -3.50
C ARG A 72 6.70 -7.95 -4.52
N ASP A 73 5.81 -7.60 -5.43
CA ASP A 73 5.55 -8.40 -6.60
C ASP A 73 6.68 -8.16 -7.59
N THR A 74 7.63 -9.08 -7.58
CA THR A 74 8.80 -9.09 -8.47
C THR A 74 8.54 -9.94 -9.71
N ALA A 75 7.31 -10.42 -9.91
CA ALA A 75 6.97 -11.19 -11.10
C ALA A 75 7.21 -10.31 -12.34
N PRO A 76 7.89 -10.83 -13.37
CA PRO A 76 7.95 -10.16 -14.66
C PRO A 76 6.54 -9.90 -15.17
N ILE A 77 6.33 -8.75 -15.85
CA ILE A 77 5.08 -8.51 -16.57
C ILE A 77 4.84 -9.71 -17.49
N PRO A 78 3.70 -10.41 -17.41
CA PRO A 78 3.43 -11.52 -18.30
C PRO A 78 3.56 -11.03 -19.73
N GLN A 79 4.48 -11.63 -20.49
CA GLN A 79 4.68 -11.27 -21.89
C GLN A 79 3.42 -11.71 -22.64
N PRO A 80 2.89 -10.89 -23.57
CA PRO A 80 1.80 -11.34 -24.42
C PRO A 80 2.28 -12.59 -25.15
N GLU A 81 1.59 -13.70 -24.92
CA GLU A 81 1.86 -14.97 -25.57
C GLU A 81 1.80 -14.76 -27.09
N GLY A 82 2.99 -14.77 -27.72
CA GLY A 82 3.12 -14.64 -29.16
C GLY A 82 2.39 -15.78 -29.87
N PRO A 83 1.92 -15.56 -31.10
CA PRO A 83 1.13 -16.58 -31.80
C PRO A 83 1.97 -17.85 -31.96
N SER A 84 1.50 -18.96 -31.37
CA SER A 84 2.00 -20.31 -31.64
C SER A 84 1.99 -20.53 -33.15
N THR A 85 3.17 -20.58 -33.75
CA THR A 85 3.31 -21.02 -35.14
C THR A 85 3.17 -22.54 -35.15
N LEU A 86 2.16 -23.03 -35.87
CA LEU A 86 1.92 -24.43 -36.20
C LEU A 86 3.01 -24.99 -37.11
#